data_AF-A0A353LU29-F1
#
_entry.id   AF-A0A353LU29-F1
#
_cell.length_a   1.000
_cell.length_b   1.000
_cell.length_c   1.000
_cell.angle_alpha   90.00
_cell.angle_beta   90.00
_cell.angle_gamma   90.00
#
_symmetry.space_group_name_H-M   'P 1'
#
loop_
_entity.id
_entity.type
_entity.pdbx_description
1 polymer ?
#
loop_
_entity_poly.entity_id
_entity_poly.type
_entity_poly.pdbx_seq_one_letter_code
_entity_poly.pdbx_strand_id
1 'polypeptide(L)' 'MEEQQQTEDDLKQAVALMTRHDALSDTIERARHYGDIARDALAIFPDSHEKDCLLGIVDFCIQRAH' A
#
# COMPACT_ATOMS: atom_id res chain seq x y z
N MET A 1 18.05 10.55 27.96
CA MET A 1 17.17 10.65 26.77
C MET A 1 18.09 11.00 25.62
N GLU A 2 18.13 10.19 24.57
CA GLU A 2 18.93 10.52 23.39
C GLU A 2 18.31 11.71 22.67
N GLU A 3 19.10 12.74 22.39
CA GLU A 3 18.69 13.86 21.55
C GLU A 3 18.69 13.39 20.09
N GLN A 4 17.50 13.16 19.53
CA GLN A 4 17.36 12.88 18.10
C GLN A 4 17.49 14.20 17.32
N GLN A 5 18.71 14.52 16.89
CA GLN A 5 18.95 15.60 15.95
C GLN A 5 18.47 15.16 14.56
N GLN A 6 17.29 15.62 14.16
CA GLN A 6 16.80 15.52 12.79
C GLN A 6 17.08 16.82 12.03
N THR A 7 17.53 16.67 10.79
CA THR A 7 17.74 17.76 9.83
C THR A 7 16.88 17.53 8.58
N GLU A 8 16.69 18.57 7.76
CA GLU A 8 15.95 18.43 6.50
C GLU A 8 16.59 17.44 5.51
N ASP A 9 17.89 17.19 5.63
CA ASP A 9 18.61 16.26 4.77
C ASP A 9 18.33 14.79 5.12
N ASP A 10 17.86 14.49 6.33
CA ASP A 10 17.54 13.12 6.74
C ASP A 10 16.38 12.54 5.93
N LEU A 11 15.37 13.35 5.60
CA LEU A 11 14.27 12.92 4.74
C LEU A 11 14.77 12.59 3.34
N LYS A 12 15.65 13.42 2.77
CA LYS A 12 16.24 13.18 1.44
C LYS A 12 17.05 11.89 1.45
N GLN A 13 17.84 11.67 2.49
CA GLN A 13 18.64 10.46 2.65
C GLN A 13 17.76 9.21 2.81
N ALA A 14 16.68 9.30 3.58
CA ALA A 14 15.71 8.20 3.74
C ALA A 14 15.06 7.85 2.39
N VAL A 15 14.58 8.84 1.64
CA VAL A 15 13.99 8.62 0.30
C VAL A 15 15.01 8.02 -0.67
N ALA A 16 16.27 8.49 -0.63
CA ALA A 16 17.35 7.94 -1.45
C ALA A 16 17.63 6.46 -1.11
N LEU A 17 17.63 6.10 0.18
CA LEU A 17 17.78 4.71 0.62
C LEU A 17 16.59 3.85 0.19
N MET A 18 15.36 4.33 0.38
CA MET A 18 14.15 3.61 -0.05
C MET A 18 14.14 3.37 -1.57
N THR A 19 14.61 4.35 -2.35
CA THR A 19 14.74 4.23 -3.80
C THR A 19 15.85 3.25 -4.19
N ARG A 20 17.02 3.34 -3.53
CA ARG A 20 18.18 2.45 -3.79
C ARG A 20 17.87 0.98 -3.54
N HIS A 21 16.98 0.70 -2.60
CA HIS A 21 16.59 -0.65 -2.21
C HIS A 21 15.23 -1.07 -2.77
N ASP A 22 14.68 -0.35 -3.76
CA ASP A 22 13.40 -0.64 -4.41
C ASP A 22 12.19 -0.78 -3.44
N ALA A 23 12.32 -0.24 -2.22
CA ALA A 23 11.35 -0.42 -1.15
C ALA A 23 9.96 0.16 -1.50
N LEU A 24 9.92 1.19 -2.36
CA LEU A 24 8.67 1.76 -2.86
C LEU A 24 7.93 0.78 -3.79
N SER A 25 8.66 0.19 -4.75
CA SER A 25 8.12 -0.80 -5.69
C SER A 25 7.62 -2.03 -4.94
N ASP A 26 8.43 -2.56 -4.02
CA ASP A 26 8.07 -3.71 -3.18
C ASP A 26 6.81 -3.43 -2.34
N THR A 27 6.66 -2.20 -1.83
CA THR A 27 5.47 -1.80 -1.07
C THR A 27 4.22 -1.76 -1.95
N ILE A 28 4.34 -1.30 -3.21
CA ILE A 28 3.22 -1.31 -4.17
C ILE A 28 2.83 -2.74 -4.53
N GLU A 29 3.81 -3.62 -4.77
CA GLU A 29 3.55 -5.03 -5.07
C GLU A 29 2.83 -5.72 -3.91
N ARG A 30 3.27 -5.47 -2.67
CA ARG A 30 2.57 -5.97 -1.48
C ARG A 30 1.15 -5.44 -1.36
N ALA A 31 0.91 -4.17 -1.67
CA ALA A 31 -0.44 -3.60 -1.65
C ALA A 31 -1.37 -4.31 -2.64
N ARG A 32 -0.88 -4.63 -3.86
CA ARG A 32 -1.62 -5.42 -4.85
C ARG A 32 -1.91 -6.83 -4.35
N HIS A 33 -0.90 -7.49 -3.78
CA HIS A 33 -1.04 -8.83 -3.22
C HIS A 33 -2.14 -8.91 -2.14
N TYR A 34 -2.18 -7.96 -1.20
CA TYR A 34 -3.25 -7.92 -0.21
C TYR A 34 -4.62 -7.57 -0.81
N GLY A 35 -4.63 -6.79 -1.90
CA GLY A 35 -5.82 -6.56 -2.71
C GLY A 35 -6.40 -7.85 -3.26
N ASP A 36 -5.56 -8.68 -3.86
CA ASP A 36 -5.97 -9.98 -4.43
C ASP A 36 -6.54 -10.89 -3.34
N ILE A 37 -5.89 -10.98 -2.17
CA ILE A 37 -6.40 -11.72 -1.01
C ILE A 37 -7.77 -11.20 -0.57
N ALA A 38 -7.98 -9.88 -0.53
CA ALA A 38 -9.26 -9.30 -0.14
C ALA A 38 -10.37 -9.64 -1.16
N ARG A 39 -10.06 -9.60 -2.46
CA ARG A 39 -11.02 -10.01 -3.51
C ARG A 39 -11.36 -11.49 -3.41
N ASP A 40 -10.37 -12.34 -3.18
CA ASP A 40 -10.58 -13.79 -2.98
C ASP A 40 -11.44 -14.08 -1.75
N ALA A 41 -11.21 -13.36 -0.65
CA ALA A 41 -12.03 -13.49 0.56
C ALA A 41 -13.50 -13.08 0.33
N LEU A 42 -13.75 -12.16 -0.60
CA LEU A 42 -15.10 -11.73 -0.97
C LEU A 42 -15.79 -12.67 -1.96
N ALA A 43 -15.04 -13.56 -2.63
CA ALA A 43 -15.55 -14.44 -3.68
C ALA A 43 -16.59 -15.47 -3.19
N ILE A 44 -16.55 -15.85 -1.90
CA ILE A 44 -17.50 -16.80 -1.30
C ILE A 44 -18.91 -16.22 -1.13
N PHE A 45 -19.05 -14.90 -1.16
CA PHE A 45 -20.34 -14.23 -0.96
C PHE A 45 -21.10 -14.13 -2.27
N PRO A 46 -22.45 -14.25 -2.23
CA PRO A 46 -23.28 -14.02 -3.40
C PRO A 46 -23.13 -12.57 -3.89
N ASP A 47 -23.47 -12.35 -5.15
CA ASP A 47 -23.42 -11.01 -5.72
C ASP A 47 -24.45 -10.09 -5.02
N SER A 48 -23.95 -8.97 -4.51
CA SER A 48 -24.74 -7.98 -3.78
C SER A 48 -24.10 -6.60 -3.93
N HIS A 49 -24.89 -5.56 -3.68
CA HIS A 49 -24.41 -4.18 -3.73
C HIS A 49 -23.23 -3.94 -2.77
N GLU A 50 -23.27 -4.55 -1.59
CA GLU A 50 -22.22 -4.45 -0.58
C GLU A 50 -20.92 -5.13 -1.05
N LYS A 51 -21.00 -6.30 -1.67
CA LYS A 51 -19.84 -6.99 -2.27
C LYS A 51 -19.18 -6.10 -3.32
N ASP A 52 -19.97 -5.51 -4.21
CA ASP A 52 -19.46 -4.59 -5.25
C ASP A 52 -18.81 -3.34 -4.65
N CYS A 53 -19.42 -2.76 -3.60
CA CYS A 53 -18.84 -1.61 -2.91
C CYS A 53 -17.49 -1.94 -2.26
N LEU A 54 -17.38 -3.09 -1.60
CA LEU A 54 -16.14 -3.53 -0.96
C LEU A 54 -15.04 -3.81 -1.99
N LEU A 55 -15.37 -4.43 -3.12
CA LEU A 55 -14.43 -4.61 -4.24
C LEU A 55 -13.95 -3.27 -4.79
N GLY A 56 -14.86 -2.30 -4.98
CA GLY A 56 -14.50 -0.94 -5.41
C GLY A 56 -13.58 -0.20 -4.42
N ILE A 57 -13.78 -0.40 -3.11
CA ILE A 57 -12.90 0.16 -2.08
C ILE A 57 -11.50 -0.43 -2.17
N VAL A 58 -11.38 -1.75 -2.39
CA VAL A 58 -10.07 -2.42 -2.57
C VAL A 58 -9.34 -1.82 -3.77
N ASP A 59 -10.01 -1.68 -4.91
CA ASP A 59 -9.41 -1.13 -6.13
C ASP A 59 -8.97 0.33 -5.95
N PHE A 60 -9.81 1.17 -5.32
CA PHE A 60 -9.47 2.56 -5.02
C PHE A 60 -8.21 2.69 -4.16
N CYS A 61 -8.07 1.86 -3.13
CA CYS A 61 -6.92 1.90 -2.23
C CYS A 61 -5.60 1.57 -2.95
N ILE A 62 -5.64 0.66 -3.92
CA ILE A 62 -4.45 0.20 -4.67
C ILE A 62 -4.10 1.17 -5.79
N GLN A 63 -5.09 1.70 -6.52
CA GLN A 63 -4.86 2.62 -7.64
C GLN A 63 -4.31 3.98 -7.21
N ARG A 64 -4.61 4.43 -5.97
CA ARG A 64 -4.07 5.68 -5.42
C ARG A 64 -2.53 5.69 -5.30
N ALA A 65 -1.88 4.53 -5.38
CA ALA A 65 -0.42 4.42 -5.35
C ALA A 65 0.27 4.69 -6.70
N HIS A 66 -0.50 5.01 -7.76
CA HIS A 66 -0.03 5.36 -9.10
C HIS A 66 -0.16 6.86 -9.42
#